data_AF-A0A7K2FDX2-F1
#
_entry.id   AF-A0A7K2FDX2-F1
#
_cell.length_a   1.000
_cell.length_b   1.000
_cell.length_c   1.000
_cell.angle_alpha   90.00
_cell.angle_beta   90.00
_cell.angle_gamma   90.00
#
_symmetry.space_group_name_H-M   'P 1'
#
loop_
_entity.id
_entity.type
_entity.pdbx_description
1 polymer ?
#
loop_
_entity_poly.entity_id
_entity_poly.type
_entity_poly.pdbx_seq_one_letter_code
_entity_poly.pdbx_strand_id
1 'polypeptide(L)'
;ADEAGPGPEQLALAAARYGLLREAVGRLPGRCPRLLEALLSPKDPTYREIAGELGISQGSLGPERSRCLGCLRRLLAPEVAAGGVRG
;
A
#
# COMPACT_ATOMS: atom_id res chain seq x y z
N ALA A 1 -21.51 -20.35 19.08
CA ALA A 1 -20.88 -19.93 17.82
C ALA A 1 -20.64 -18.43 17.97
N ASP A 2 -19.37 -18.05 18.12
CA ASP A 2 -18.96 -16.64 18.23
C ASP A 2 -18.95 -16.07 16.82
N GLU A 3 -20.11 -15.58 16.37
CA GLU A 3 -20.26 -14.82 15.13
C GLU A 3 -19.95 -13.36 15.46
N ALA A 4 -18.69 -12.96 15.40
CA ALA A 4 -18.33 -11.57 15.50
C ALA A 4 -17.19 -11.27 14.53
N GLY A 5 -17.51 -10.53 13.46
CA GLY A 5 -16.52 -9.81 12.68
C GLY A 5 -15.68 -8.88 13.58
N PRO A 6 -14.67 -8.21 13.01
CA PRO A 6 -13.78 -7.38 13.81
C PRO A 6 -14.55 -6.36 14.65
N GLY A 7 -14.24 -6.32 15.95
CA GLY A 7 -14.84 -5.38 16.90
C GLY A 7 -14.51 -3.92 16.56
N PRO A 8 -15.22 -2.95 17.17
CA PRO A 8 -15.04 -1.53 16.84
C PRO A 8 -13.60 -1.03 17.05
N GLU A 9 -12.90 -1.53 18.07
CA GLU A 9 -11.49 -1.20 18.32
C GLU A 9 -10.58 -1.73 17.20
N GLN A 10 -10.86 -2.94 16.70
CA GLN A 10 -10.09 -3.55 15.62
C GLN A 10 -10.31 -2.82 14.30
N LEU A 11 -11.55 -2.40 14.02
CA LEU A 11 -11.88 -1.56 12.87
C LEU A 11 -11.17 -0.20 12.95
N ALA A 12 -11.18 0.45 14.12
CA ALA A 12 -10.49 1.73 14.32
C ALA A 12 -8.98 1.61 14.11
N LEU A 13 -8.34 0.56 14.65
CA LEU A 13 -6.92 0.28 14.44
C LEU A 13 -6.59 -0.01 12.98
N ALA A 14 -7.46 -0.75 12.27
CA ALA A 14 -7.28 -1.01 10.85
C ALA A 14 -7.37 0.28 10.01
N ALA A 15 -8.36 1.14 10.30
CA ALA A 15 -8.51 2.43 9.64
C ALA A 15 -7.30 3.34 9.88
N ALA A 16 -6.80 3.41 11.12
CA ALA A 16 -5.61 4.17 11.47
C ALA A 16 -4.35 3.68 10.72
N ARG A 17 -4.12 2.36 10.71
CA ARG A 17 -3.00 1.75 9.95
C ARG A 17 -3.10 2.03 8.46
N TYR A 18 -4.30 1.95 7.91
CA TYR A 18 -4.55 2.22 6.51
C TYR A 18 -4.31 3.70 6.16
N GLY A 19 -4.69 4.62 7.05
CA GLY A 19 -4.39 6.06 6.92
C GLY A 19 -2.89 6.34 6.85
N LEU A 20 -2.11 5.78 7.78
CA LEU A 20 -0.64 5.90 7.80
C LEU A 20 0.00 5.32 6.53
N LEU A 21 -0.50 4.17 6.06
CA LEU A 21 -0.02 3.57 4.82
C LEU A 21 -0.31 4.47 3.61
N ARG A 22 -1.52 5.05 3.53
CA ARG A 22 -1.89 5.95 2.44
C ARG A 22 -1.01 7.20 2.42
N GLU A 23 -0.72 7.78 3.59
CA GLU A 23 0.19 8.92 3.72
C GLU A 23 1.61 8.57 3.25
N ALA A 24 2.13 7.41 3.68
CA ALA A 24 3.45 6.94 3.27
C ALA A 24 3.54 6.69 1.76
N VAL A 25 2.49 6.13 1.14
CA VAL A 25 2.40 5.96 -0.31
C VAL A 25 2.44 7.30 -1.04
N GLY A 26 1.73 8.33 -0.53
CA GLY A 26 1.75 9.69 -1.08
C GLY A 26 3.13 10.36 -1.06
N ARG A 27 4.02 9.94 -0.15
CA ARG A 27 5.40 10.45 -0.03
C ARG A 27 6.40 9.76 -0.97
N LEU A 28 5.99 8.73 -1.73
CA LEU A 28 6.91 7.98 -2.59
C LEU A 28 7.37 8.79 -3.81
N PRO A 29 8.60 8.57 -4.29
CA PRO A 29 9.11 9.31 -5.44
C PRO A 29 8.55 8.81 -6.78
N GLY A 30 8.43 9.72 -7.74
CA GLY A 30 8.12 9.42 -9.14
C GLY A 30 6.73 8.80 -9.33
N ARG A 31 6.63 7.72 -10.12
CA ARG A 31 5.34 7.06 -10.44
C ARG A 31 4.82 6.11 -9.36
N CYS A 32 5.57 5.90 -8.28
CA CYS A 32 5.23 4.90 -7.27
C CYS A 32 3.94 5.17 -6.48
N PRO A 33 3.59 6.42 -6.10
CA PRO A 33 2.30 6.69 -5.48
C PRO A 33 1.13 6.19 -6.34
N ARG A 34 1.09 6.61 -7.61
CA ARG A 34 0.02 6.23 -8.55
C ARG A 34 -0.09 4.71 -8.75
N LEU A 35 1.04 4.01 -8.89
CA LEU A 35 1.01 2.55 -9.05
C LEU A 35 0.46 1.85 -7.80
N LEU A 36 0.91 2.25 -6.60
CA LEU A 36 0.46 1.60 -5.38
C LEU A 36 -0.99 1.98 -5.03
N GLU A 37 -1.41 3.20 -5.31
CA GLU A 37 -2.81 3.63 -5.18
C GLU A 37 -3.73 2.80 -6.07
N ALA A 38 -3.35 2.56 -7.33
CA ALA A 38 -4.11 1.73 -8.25
C ALA A 38 -4.19 0.27 -7.76
N LEU A 39 -3.07 -0.30 -7.29
CA LEU A 39 -3.02 -1.68 -6.76
C LEU A 39 -3.79 -1.87 -5.44
N LEU A 40 -3.97 -0.80 -4.65
CA LEU A 40 -4.70 -0.82 -3.38
C LEU A 40 -6.13 -0.27 -3.51
N SER A 41 -6.58 -0.01 -4.74
CA SER A 41 -7.89 0.54 -5.01
C SER A 41 -8.98 -0.50 -4.70
N PRO A 42 -10.08 -0.12 -4.02
CA PRO A 42 -11.21 -1.02 -3.79
C PRO A 42 -11.96 -1.37 -5.07
N LYS A 43 -11.67 -0.69 -6.19
CA LYS A 43 -12.21 -1.01 -7.51
C LYS A 43 -11.57 -2.26 -8.13
N ASP A 44 -10.48 -2.76 -7.53
CA ASP A 44 -9.73 -3.95 -7.95
C ASP A 44 -9.41 -3.97 -9.47
N PRO A 45 -8.73 -2.92 -9.99
CA PRO A 45 -8.43 -2.85 -11.42
C PRO A 45 -7.46 -3.96 -11.83
N THR A 46 -7.66 -4.49 -13.04
CA THR A 46 -6.77 -5.48 -13.62
C THR A 46 -5.40 -4.88 -13.93
N TYR A 47 -4.37 -5.73 -13.95
CA TYR A 47 -3.01 -5.33 -14.35
C TYR A 47 -2.96 -4.59 -15.70
N ARG A 48 -3.84 -4.94 -16.63
CA ARG A 48 -3.95 -4.30 -17.95
C ARG A 48 -4.50 -2.88 -17.84
N GLU A 49 -5.53 -2.66 -17.04
CA GLU A 49 -6.11 -1.34 -16.80
C GLU A 49 -5.09 -0.43 -16.11
N ILE A 50 -4.42 -0.92 -15.07
CA ILE A 50 -3.36 -0.17 -14.38
C ILE A 50 -2.24 0.20 -15.35
N ALA A 51 -1.78 -0.76 -16.17
CA ALA A 51 -0.72 -0.50 -17.15
C ALA A 51 -1.13 0.56 -18.18
N GLY A 52 -2.39 0.50 -18.65
CA GLY A 52 -2.97 1.49 -19.56
C GLY A 52 -3.05 2.89 -18.94
N GLU A 53 -3.54 3.01 -17.71
CA GLU A 53 -3.62 4.28 -16.99
C GLU A 53 -2.24 4.90 -16.73
N LEU A 54 -1.24 4.07 -16.47
CA LEU A 54 0.14 4.51 -16.21
C LEU A 54 0.97 4.71 -17.48
N GLY A 55 0.45 4.36 -18.66
CA GLY A 55 1.16 4.46 -19.93
C GLY A 55 2.40 3.56 -20.02
N ILE A 56 2.38 2.39 -19.38
CA ILE A 56 3.48 1.42 -19.39
C ILE A 56 3.04 0.08 -19.99
N SER A 57 4.01 -0.75 -20.36
CA SER A 57 3.67 -2.11 -20.79
C SER A 57 3.18 -2.94 -19.60
N GLN A 58 2.21 -3.82 -19.83
CA GLN A 58 1.74 -4.76 -18.79
C GLN A 58 2.89 -5.63 -18.25
N GLY A 59 3.86 -6.00 -19.09
CA GLY A 59 5.05 -6.76 -18.68
C GLY A 59 5.98 -5.98 -17.75
N SER A 60 5.97 -4.64 -17.81
CA SER A 60 6.76 -3.77 -16.94
C SER A 60 6.15 -3.58 -15.54
N LEU A 61 4.88 -3.98 -15.33
CA LEU A 61 4.19 -3.73 -14.05
C LEU A 61 4.81 -4.49 -12.88
N GLY A 62 5.30 -5.72 -13.12
CA GLY A 62 5.94 -6.55 -12.09
C GLY A 62 7.23 -5.92 -11.53
N PRO A 63 8.24 -5.63 -12.38
CA PRO A 63 9.44 -4.90 -11.97
C PRO A 63 9.12 -3.56 -11.30
N GLU A 64 8.15 -2.81 -11.83
CA GLU A 64 7.77 -1.53 -11.24
C GLU A 64 7.18 -1.67 -9.84
N ARG A 65 6.28 -2.64 -9.66
CA ARG A 65 5.69 -2.94 -8.36
C ARG A 65 6.77 -3.31 -7.35
N SER A 66 7.73 -4.15 -7.74
CA SER A 66 8.86 -4.52 -6.88
C SER A 66 9.69 -3.30 -6.46
N ARG A 67 10.05 -2.45 -7.43
CA ARG A 67 10.77 -1.18 -7.20
C ARG A 67 10.02 -0.28 -6.22
N CYS A 68 8.73 -0.06 -6.45
CA CYS A 68 7.92 0.85 -5.63
C CYS A 68 7.68 0.32 -4.21
N LEU A 69 7.43 -0.98 -4.04
CA LEU A 69 7.38 -1.60 -2.71
C LEU A 69 8.73 -1.54 -1.99
N GLY A 70 9.85 -1.64 -2.72
CA GLY A 70 11.19 -1.43 -2.16
C GLY A 70 11.40 -0.01 -1.65
N CYS A 71 10.94 1.00 -2.38
CA CYS A 71 10.95 2.40 -1.91
C CYS A 71 10.10 2.58 -0.65
N LEU A 72 8.89 2.01 -0.63
CA LEU A 72 7.99 2.09 0.51
C LEU A 72 8.59 1.45 1.76
N ARG A 73 9.18 0.25 1.64
CA ARG A 73 9.85 -0.40 2.77
C ARG A 73 10.98 0.45 3.35
N ARG A 74 11.80 1.09 2.50
CA ARG A 74 12.87 1.99 2.97
C ARG A 74 12.32 3.22 3.68
N LEU A 75 11.23 3.79 3.18
CA LEU A 75 10.60 4.97 3.78
C LEU A 75 9.98 4.65 5.15
N LEU A 76 9.34 3.47 5.28
CA LEU A 76 8.70 3.01 6.51
C LEU A 76 9.68 2.41 7.54
N ALA A 77 10.89 2.03 7.14
CA ALA A 77 11.84 1.35 8.03
C ALA A 77 12.09 2.08 9.37
N PRO A 78 12.25 3.42 9.42
CA PRO A 78 12.40 4.15 10.69
C PRO A 78 11.15 4.06 11.58
N GLU A 79 9.97 4.14 10.98
CA GLU A 79 8.68 4.15 11.68
C GLU A 79 8.35 2.76 12.27
N VAL A 80 8.69 1.69 11.53
CA VAL A 80 8.54 0.29 12.00
C VAL A 80 9.57 -0.03 13.08
N ALA A 81 10.83 0.41 12.94
CA ALA A 81 11.86 0.19 13.94
C ALA A 81 11.51 0.89 15.28
N ALA A 82 10.93 2.10 15.21
CA ALA A 82 10.46 2.81 16.40
C ALA A 82 9.26 2.13 17.09
N GLY A 83 8.42 1.42 16.33
CA GLY A 83 7.29 0.65 16.87
C GLY A 83 7.64 -0.75 17.40
N GLY A 84 8.81 -1.29 17.04
CA GLY A 84 9.26 -2.64 17.40
C GLY A 84 9.87 -2.77 18.80
N VAL A 85 10.15 -1.66 19.50
CA VAL A 85 10.67 -1.65 20.88
C VAL A 85 9.52 -1.63 21.90
N ARG A 86 8.50 -2.46 21.68
CA ARG A 86 7.45 -2.79 22.66
C ARG A 86 7.00 -4.24 22.47
N GLY A 87 7.95 -5.15 22.62
CA GLY A 87 7.75 -6.58 22.79
C GLY A 87 8.56 -7.04 23.99
#